data_AF-A0A1M6H6V8-F1
#
_entry.id   AF-A0A1M6H6V8-F1
#
_cell.length_a   1.000
_cell.length_b   1.000
_cell.length_c   1.000
_cell.angle_alpha   90.00
_cell.angle_beta   90.00
_cell.angle_gamma   90.00
#
_symmetry.space_group_name_H-M   'P 1'
#
loop_
_entity.id
_entity.type
_entity.pdbx_description
1 polymer ?
#
loop_
_entity_poly.entity_id
_entity_poly.type
_entity_poly.pdbx_seq_one_letter_code
_entity_poly.pdbx_strand_id
1 'polypeptide(L)'
;MKLYKSDKVRFISGLIVIVIIYSWYFLYFAENIQTASLNRKLRHIITFFITITVYFVGTFHLGKLKDTWMATIWHIVHISGLLIICSIGLFDWFIGGSLMLTRFARTIQEILISPVLYVAMGLLNRSLKKSN
;
A
#
# COMPACT_ATOMS: atom_id res chain seq x y z
N MET A 1 22.58 -7.22 15.64
CA MET A 1 21.20 -6.69 15.54
C MET A 1 20.91 -5.84 16.77
N LYS A 2 20.82 -4.51 16.65
CA LYS A 2 20.20 -3.66 17.69
C LYS A 2 19.19 -2.71 17.02
N LEU A 3 18.21 -3.29 16.33
CA LEU A 3 16.86 -2.75 16.47
C LEU A 3 16.54 -2.94 17.94
N TYR A 4 16.08 -1.90 18.65
CA TYR A 4 15.55 -2.12 19.99
C TYR A 4 14.49 -3.24 19.86
N LYS A 5 14.41 -4.18 20.82
CA LYS A 5 13.51 -5.34 20.71
C LYS A 5 12.08 -4.92 20.31
N SER A 6 11.67 -3.73 20.74
CA SER A 6 10.42 -3.05 20.35
C SER A 6 10.30 -2.72 18.85
N ASP A 7 11.34 -2.18 18.21
CA ASP A 7 11.33 -1.77 16.80
C ASP A 7 11.16 -2.97 15.85
N LYS A 8 11.84 -4.08 16.15
CA LYS A 8 11.70 -5.31 15.36
C LYS A 8 10.29 -5.87 15.45
N VAL A 9 9.71 -5.89 16.65
CA VAL A 9 8.33 -6.37 16.86
C VAL A 9 7.34 -5.47 16.13
N ARG A 10 7.50 -4.14 16.24
CA ARG A 10 6.65 -3.18 15.52
C ARG A 10 6.72 -3.36 14.01
N PHE A 11 7.93 -3.49 13.46
CA PHE A 11 8.12 -3.71 12.04
C PHE A 11 7.38 -4.99 11.58
N ILE A 12 7.60 -6.11 12.28
CA ILE A 12 6.95 -7.39 11.96
C ILE A 12 5.44 -7.30 12.10
N SER A 13 4.92 -6.63 13.14
CA SER A 13 3.48 -6.47 13.31
C SER A 13 2.85 -5.69 12.15
N GLY A 14 3.49 -4.60 11.70
CA GLY A 14 3.02 -3.84 10.54
C GLY A 14 3.02 -4.69 9.27
N LEU A 15 4.06 -5.49 9.05
CA LEU A 15 4.14 -6.39 7.91
C LEU A 15 3.00 -7.42 7.92
N ILE A 16 2.74 -8.07 9.06
CA ILE A 16 1.67 -9.06 9.19
C ILE A 16 0.31 -8.42 8.88
N VAL A 17 0.05 -7.22 9.42
CA VAL A 17 -1.21 -6.50 9.17
C VAL A 17 -1.36 -6.16 7.69
N ILE A 18 -0.30 -5.68 7.03
CA ILE A 18 -0.33 -5.39 5.58
C ILE A 18 -0.60 -6.67 4.77
N VAL A 19 0.05 -7.79 5.11
CA VAL A 19 -0.19 -9.08 4.45
C VAL A 19 -1.63 -9.54 4.60
N ILE A 20 -2.22 -9.39 5.80
CA ILE A 20 -3.63 -9.75 6.03
C ILE A 20 -4.56 -8.89 5.18
N ILE A 21 -4.35 -7.56 5.16
CA ILE A 21 -5.15 -6.63 4.37
C ILE A 21 -5.02 -6.94 2.87
N TYR A 22 -3.80 -7.17 2.40
CA TYR A 22 -3.52 -7.52 1.00
C TYR A 22 -4.22 -8.82 0.60
N SER A 23 -4.09 -9.87 1.39
CA SER A 23 -4.72 -11.16 1.14
C SER A 23 -6.24 -11.05 1.15
N TRP A 24 -6.82 -10.34 2.12
CA TRP A 24 -8.27 -10.10 2.16
C TRP A 24 -8.77 -9.32 0.95
N TYR A 25 -8.06 -8.27 0.53
CA TYR A 25 -8.42 -7.51 -0.66
C TYR A 25 -8.46 -8.40 -1.90
N PHE A 26 -7.46 -9.26 -2.09
CA PHE A 26 -7.42 -10.17 -3.24
C PHE A 26 -8.53 -11.22 -3.21
N LEU A 27 -8.70 -11.89 -2.07
CA LEU A 27 -9.70 -12.96 -1.90
C LEU A 27 -11.13 -12.45 -2.07
N TYR A 28 -11.46 -11.29 -1.49
CA TYR A 28 -12.85 -10.81 -1.45
C TYR A 28 -13.19 -9.85 -2.58
N PHE A 29 -12.23 -9.08 -3.10
CA PHE A 29 -12.50 -8.01 -4.06
C PHE A 29 -11.80 -8.20 -5.41
N ALA A 30 -10.48 -8.38 -5.44
CA ALA A 30 -9.73 -8.32 -6.71
C ALA A 30 -10.06 -9.49 -7.66
N GLU A 31 -10.17 -10.71 -7.13
CA GLU A 31 -10.37 -11.93 -7.93
C GLU A 31 -11.81 -12.49 -7.86
N ASN A 32 -12.64 -11.95 -6.98
CA ASN A 32 -14.00 -12.44 -6.83
C ASN A 32 -14.88 -12.02 -8.01
N ILE A 33 -15.46 -13.02 -8.70
CA ILE A 33 -16.34 -12.84 -9.87
C ILE A 33 -17.58 -12.00 -9.52
N GLN A 34 -18.07 -12.08 -8.28
CA GLN A 34 -19.20 -11.26 -7.82
C GLN A 34 -18.83 -9.78 -7.70
N THR A 35 -17.55 -9.43 -7.54
CA THR A 35 -17.11 -8.02 -7.52
C THR A 35 -17.24 -7.37 -8.91
N ALA A 36 -17.27 -8.16 -9.99
CA ALA A 36 -17.49 -7.64 -11.33
C ALA A 36 -18.90 -7.04 -11.48
N SER A 37 -19.90 -7.52 -10.73
CA SER A 37 -21.25 -6.98 -10.74
C SER A 37 -21.42 -5.72 -9.88
N LEU A 38 -20.43 -5.36 -9.05
CA LEU A 38 -20.45 -4.11 -8.31
C LEU A 38 -20.35 -2.89 -9.24
N ASN A 39 -21.02 -1.81 -8.86
CA ASN A 39 -20.93 -0.54 -9.56
C ASN A 39 -19.46 -0.06 -9.64
N ARG A 40 -19.03 0.40 -10.82
CA ARG A 40 -17.68 0.90 -11.08
C ARG A 40 -17.22 1.95 -10.06
N LYS A 41 -18.11 2.87 -9.67
CA LYS A 41 -17.82 3.91 -8.68
C LYS A 41 -17.51 3.32 -7.30
N LEU A 42 -18.27 2.31 -6.88
CA LEU A 42 -18.08 1.67 -5.59
C LEU A 42 -16.75 0.93 -5.53
N ARG A 43 -16.34 0.28 -6.62
CA ARG A 43 -15.02 -0.36 -6.70
C ARG A 43 -13.88 0.64 -6.50
N HIS A 44 -13.94 1.81 -7.14
CA HIS A 44 -12.93 2.86 -6.94
C HIS A 44 -12.85 3.33 -5.49
N ILE A 45 -14.01 3.51 -4.84
CA ILE A 45 -14.06 3.89 -3.42
C ILE A 45 -13.43 2.82 -2.53
N ILE A 46 -13.78 1.55 -2.72
CA ILE A 46 -13.21 0.44 -1.94
C ILE A 46 -11.70 0.36 -2.14
N THR A 47 -11.24 0.36 -3.39
CA THR A 47 -9.82 0.32 -3.77
C THR A 47 -9.05 1.47 -3.11
N PHE A 48 -9.58 2.70 -3.18
CA PHE A 48 -8.99 3.87 -2.55
C PHE A 48 -8.93 3.77 -1.02
N PHE A 49 -10.02 3.30 -0.39
CA PHE A 49 -10.09 3.14 1.06
C PHE A 49 -9.10 2.09 1.58
N ILE A 50 -8.95 0.97 0.87
CA ILE A 50 -7.95 -0.06 1.21
C ILE A 50 -6.53 0.50 1.11
N THR A 51 -6.23 1.27 0.06
CA THR A 51 -4.92 1.91 -0.09
C THR A 51 -4.63 2.90 1.04
N ILE A 52 -5.61 3.72 1.41
CA ILE A 52 -5.50 4.64 2.56
C ILE A 52 -5.26 3.84 3.86
N THR A 53 -5.97 2.73 4.04
CA THR A 53 -5.81 1.88 5.23
C THR A 53 -4.38 1.32 5.32
N VAL A 54 -3.84 0.78 4.22
CA VAL A 54 -2.46 0.29 4.17
C VAL A 54 -1.48 1.43 4.47
N TYR A 55 -1.67 2.60 3.86
CA TYR A 55 -0.86 3.78 4.12
C TYR A 55 -0.78 4.11 5.61
N PHE A 56 -1.93 4.19 6.30
CA PHE A 56 -1.96 4.47 7.73
C PHE A 56 -1.31 3.39 8.58
N VAL A 57 -1.52 2.11 8.25
CA VAL A 57 -0.87 0.98 8.94
C VAL A 57 0.65 1.13 8.85
N GLY A 58 1.19 1.38 7.66
CA GLY A 58 2.63 1.56 7.50
C GLY A 58 3.15 2.81 8.18
N THR A 59 2.44 3.94 8.10
CA THR A 59 2.81 5.18 8.81
C THR A 59 2.85 4.98 10.32
N PHE A 60 1.86 4.29 10.90
CA PHE A 60 1.82 4.04 12.34
C PHE A 60 2.99 3.17 12.83
N HIS A 61 3.34 2.13 12.06
CA HIS A 61 4.39 1.19 12.43
C HIS A 61 5.80 1.71 12.12
N LEU A 62 5.99 2.35 10.96
CA LEU A 62 7.29 2.88 10.51
C LEU A 62 7.63 4.23 11.14
N GLY A 63 6.64 5.10 11.37
CA GLY A 63 6.86 6.45 11.91
C GLY A 63 7.38 6.47 13.35
N LYS A 64 7.31 5.34 14.06
CA LYS A 64 7.85 5.16 15.42
C LYS A 64 9.19 4.44 15.45
N LEU A 65 9.77 4.10 14.29
CA LEU A 65 11.09 3.49 14.19
C LEU A 65 12.17 4.56 14.26
N LYS A 66 13.33 4.19 14.80
CA LYS A 66 14.50 5.08 14.84
C LYS A 66 15.02 5.45 13.45
N ASP A 67 14.89 4.53 12.49
CA ASP A 67 15.37 4.72 11.12
C ASP A 67 14.32 5.50 10.29
N THR A 68 14.36 6.83 10.35
CA THR A 68 13.35 7.73 9.75
C THR A 68 13.22 7.63 8.24
N TRP A 69 14.28 7.22 7.53
CA TRP A 69 14.26 7.10 6.06
C TRP A 69 13.20 6.13 5.55
N MET A 70 12.88 5.08 6.30
CA MET A 70 11.85 4.10 5.93
C MET A 70 10.47 4.75 5.90
N ALA A 71 10.18 5.61 6.88
CA ALA A 71 8.94 6.38 6.91
C ALA A 71 8.90 7.40 5.75
N THR A 72 10.03 8.06 5.45
CA THR A 72 10.12 9.01 4.32
C THR A 72 9.80 8.34 2.98
N ILE A 73 10.42 7.18 2.68
CA ILE A 73 10.12 6.42 1.46
C ILE A 73 8.66 5.98 1.44
N TRP A 74 8.15 5.48 2.57
CA TRP A 74 6.75 5.09 2.69
C TRP A 74 5.79 6.22 2.31
N HIS A 75 5.99 7.42 2.87
CA HIS A 75 5.18 8.58 2.58
C HIS A 75 5.29 9.04 1.12
N ILE A 76 6.50 9.13 0.57
CA ILE A 76 6.72 9.58 -0.81
C ILE A 76 5.98 8.66 -1.79
N VAL A 77 6.16 7.34 -1.66
CA VAL A 77 5.55 6.37 -2.57
C VAL A 77 4.03 6.37 -2.42
N HIS A 78 3.50 6.39 -1.19
CA HIS A 78 2.05 6.34 -0.98
C HIS A 78 1.33 7.63 -1.34
N ILE A 79 1.88 8.79 -1.00
CA ILE A 79 1.23 10.07 -1.31
C ILE A 79 1.20 10.26 -2.83
N SER A 80 2.31 10.00 -3.52
CA SER A 80 2.36 10.10 -4.99
C SER A 80 1.41 9.11 -5.66
N GLY A 81 1.40 7.85 -5.21
CA GLY A 81 0.49 6.84 -5.73
C GLY A 81 -0.99 7.14 -5.46
N LEU A 82 -1.34 7.64 -4.27
CA LEU A 82 -2.70 8.06 -3.92
C LEU A 82 -3.16 9.24 -4.78
N LEU A 83 -2.29 10.21 -5.06
CA LEU A 83 -2.59 11.32 -5.97
C LEU A 83 -2.88 10.81 -7.38
N ILE A 84 -2.10 9.86 -7.89
CA ILE A 84 -2.31 9.26 -9.22
C ILE A 84 -3.66 8.53 -9.27
N ILE A 85 -3.93 7.63 -8.32
CA ILE A 85 -5.18 6.85 -8.30
C ILE A 85 -6.40 7.78 -8.11
N CYS A 86 -6.30 8.77 -7.23
CA CYS A 86 -7.36 9.75 -7.01
C CYS A 86 -7.66 10.54 -8.28
N SER A 87 -6.61 11.02 -8.97
CA SER A 87 -6.77 11.76 -10.23
C SER A 87 -7.43 10.91 -11.31
N ILE A 88 -7.02 9.65 -11.46
CA ILE A 88 -7.62 8.72 -12.43
C ILE A 88 -9.07 8.40 -12.05
N GLY A 89 -9.36 8.20 -10.77
CA GLY A 89 -10.71 7.94 -10.27
C GLY A 89 -11.66 9.11 -10.48
N LEU A 90 -11.20 10.34 -10.25
CA LEU A 90 -11.96 11.57 -10.54
C LEU A 90 -12.19 11.73 -12.04
N PHE A 91 -11.16 11.55 -12.86
CA PHE A 91 -11.28 11.59 -14.31
C PHE A 91 -12.31 10.56 -14.83
N ASP A 92 -12.25 9.34 -14.31
CA ASP A 92 -13.18 8.26 -14.65
C ASP A 92 -14.63 8.60 -14.29
N TRP A 93 -14.84 9.31 -13.18
CA TRP A 93 -16.16 9.69 -12.69
C TRP A 93 -16.78 10.81 -13.54
N PHE A 94 -16.01 11.85 -13.89
CA PHE A 94 -16.54 13.04 -14.57
C PHE A 94 -16.62 12.91 -16.09
N ILE A 95 -15.60 12.31 -16.72
CA ILE A 95 -15.45 12.33 -18.19
C ILE A 95 -15.77 10.95 -18.79
N GLY A 96 -15.66 9.90 -17.98
CA GLY A 96 -15.73 8.51 -18.43
C GLY A 96 -14.34 8.01 -18.80
N GLY A 97 -13.83 7.03 -18.05
CA GLY A 97 -12.45 6.59 -18.21
C GLY A 97 -12.27 5.37 -19.11
N SER A 98 -11.07 5.31 -19.67
CA SER A 98 -10.59 4.21 -20.49
C SER A 98 -10.28 2.96 -19.66
N LEU A 99 -10.45 1.79 -20.29
CA LEU A 99 -10.00 0.51 -19.73
C LEU A 99 -8.50 0.52 -19.42
N MET A 100 -7.70 1.22 -20.24
CA MET A 100 -6.25 1.36 -20.05
C MET A 100 -5.94 2.11 -18.74
N LEU A 101 -6.58 3.27 -18.51
CA LEU A 101 -6.40 4.05 -17.29
C LEU A 101 -6.86 3.29 -16.05
N THR A 102 -7.96 2.54 -16.17
CA THR A 102 -8.47 1.71 -15.08
C THR A 102 -7.49 0.60 -14.70
N ARG A 103 -6.91 -0.09 -15.70
CA ARG A 103 -5.88 -1.12 -15.48
C ARG A 103 -4.63 -0.51 -14.87
N PHE A 104 -4.18 0.63 -15.37
CA PHE A 104 -3.02 1.34 -14.84
C PHE A 104 -3.21 1.74 -13.37
N ALA A 105 -4.35 2.35 -13.02
CA ALA A 105 -4.67 2.69 -11.63
C ALA A 105 -4.70 1.45 -10.73
N ARG A 106 -5.21 0.32 -11.21
CA ARG A 106 -5.21 -0.94 -10.47
C ARG A 106 -3.78 -1.45 -10.22
N THR A 107 -2.90 -1.40 -11.22
CA THR A 107 -1.49 -1.80 -11.04
C THR A 107 -0.77 -0.90 -10.04
N ILE A 108 -0.95 0.42 -10.11
CA ILE A 108 -0.40 1.33 -9.11
C ILE A 108 -0.94 0.98 -7.72
N GLN A 109 -2.25 0.75 -7.61
CA GLN A 109 -2.84 0.40 -6.34
C GLN A 109 -2.29 -0.89 -5.76
N GLU A 110 -2.15 -1.93 -6.58
CA GLU A 110 -1.59 -3.21 -6.19
C GLU A 110 -0.18 -3.06 -5.63
N ILE A 111 0.66 -2.25 -6.28
CA ILE A 111 2.01 -1.92 -5.80
C ILE A 111 1.95 -1.24 -4.42
N LEU A 112 1.03 -0.32 -4.21
CA LEU A 112 0.90 0.41 -2.94
C LEU A 112 0.43 -0.47 -1.79
N ILE A 113 -0.52 -1.38 -2.05
CA ILE A 113 -1.04 -2.26 -0.99
C ILE A 113 -0.16 -3.50 -0.76
N SER A 114 0.75 -3.78 -1.69
CA SER A 114 1.63 -4.94 -1.62
C SER A 114 2.59 -4.86 -0.43
N PRO A 115 2.84 -5.98 0.27
CA PRO A 115 3.87 -6.04 1.31
C PRO A 115 5.30 -5.87 0.76
N VAL A 116 5.50 -5.90 -0.56
CA VAL A 116 6.82 -5.87 -1.21
C VAL A 116 7.64 -4.64 -0.81
N LEU A 117 7.05 -3.44 -0.84
CA LEU A 117 7.78 -2.22 -0.45
C LEU A 117 8.24 -2.29 1.01
N TYR A 118 7.35 -2.77 1.89
CA TYR A 118 7.62 -2.92 3.31
C TYR A 118 8.78 -3.91 3.56
N VAL A 119 8.74 -5.06 2.90
CA VAL A 119 9.81 -6.08 2.96
C VAL A 119 11.13 -5.54 2.39
N ALA A 120 11.08 -4.87 1.24
CA ALA A 120 12.27 -4.31 0.57
C ALA A 120 12.99 -3.32 1.47
N MET A 121 12.26 -2.42 2.14
CA MET A 121 12.86 -1.50 3.12
C MET A 121 13.50 -2.24 4.30
N GLY A 122 12.87 -3.31 4.80
CA GLY A 122 13.45 -4.14 5.87
C GLY A 122 14.75 -4.84 5.47
N LEU A 123 14.81 -5.37 4.24
CA LEU A 123 16.02 -5.99 3.68
C LEU A 123 17.13 -4.96 3.43
N LEU A 124 16.77 -3.79 2.87
CA LEU A 124 17.72 -2.70 2.62
C LEU A 124 18.30 -2.18 3.94
N ASN A 125 17.47 -1.97 4.97
CA ASN A 125 17.93 -1.56 6.30
C ASN A 125 18.96 -2.54 6.88
N ARG A 126 18.73 -3.85 6.68
CA ARG A 126 19.67 -4.89 7.12
C ARG A 126 20.99 -4.82 6.34
N SER A 127 20.94 -4.57 5.03
CA SER A 127 22.13 -4.45 4.19
C SER A 127 22.99 -3.24 4.58
N LEU A 128 22.37 -2.06 4.72
CA LEU A 128 23.05 -0.82 5.10
C LEU A 128 23.73 -0.92 6.47
N LYS A 129 23.08 -1.56 7.45
CA LYS A 129 23.65 -1.79 8.80
C LYS A 129 24.69 -2.90 8.88
N LYS A 130 24.88 -3.69 7.81
CA LYS A 130 25.96 -4.68 7.71
C LYS A 130 27.22 -4.07 7.10
N SER A 131 27.05 -3.04 6.27
CA SER A 131 28.14 -2.33 5.60
C SER A 131 28.83 -1.28 6.48
N ASN A 132 28.17 -0.85 7.56
CA ASN A 132 28.69 0.06 8.59
C ASN A 132 28.96 -0.70 9.88
#